data_AF-A0AAW2Y9V6-F1
#
_entry.id   AF-A0AAW2Y9V6-F1
#
_cell.length_a   1.000
_cell.length_b   1.000
_cell.length_c   1.000
_cell.angle_alpha   90.00
_cell.angle_beta   90.00
_cell.angle_gamma   90.00
#
_symmetry.space_group_name_H-M   'P 1'
#
loop_
_entity.id
_entity.type
_entity.pdbx_description
1 polymer ?
#
loop_
_entity_poly.entity_id
_entity_poly.type
_entity_poly.pdbx_seq_one_letter_code
_entity_poly.pdbx_strand_id
1 'polypeptide(L)'
;MLRELLKYHKPSSSSAKSKQLTPFTWSNKRPGMANIQSRLDRGDPIIKLHSLLKRLRTELRKWNKNSFGWCHAQIEAIKRSFEILQSAEQTTDVLAMENNLQLELDEKLKRLEIKWRQKAKQKWLEGGDANTRYFHLTAVLQSKSNFIHSIQTREGHTVTEWELIGNEFADYFNDLFTSDCSWSPTKIADYVAEHMTSLILEVDNQELCMIPSPDEIKNTVFAISAYKSPGPDGFPSSFFKQYWHIVGEKIIEATTYFFSMGRIPPAINHTYITLIPKNSKSHLVE
;
A
#
# COMPACT_ATOMS: atom_id res chain seq x y z
N MET A 1 2.88 -21.05 -0.05
CA MET A 1 3.73 -20.18 -0.90
C MET A 1 4.71 -19.29 -0.12
N LEU A 2 4.31 -18.52 0.91
CA LEU A 2 5.27 -17.78 1.76
C LEU A 2 6.22 -18.67 2.58
N ARG A 3 5.82 -19.90 2.91
CA ARG A 3 6.68 -20.91 3.55
C ARG A 3 7.76 -21.52 2.65
N GLU A 4 7.61 -21.44 1.33
CA GLU A 4 8.58 -21.97 0.36
C GLU A 4 9.76 -21.01 0.14
N LEU A 5 9.50 -19.70 0.16
CA LEU A 5 10.53 -18.67 -0.01
C LEU A 5 11.48 -18.53 1.20
N LEU A 6 11.10 -19.08 2.37
CA LEU A 6 11.95 -19.10 3.58
C LEU A 6 12.89 -20.32 3.62
N LYS A 7 12.74 -21.31 2.74
CA LYS A 7 13.56 -22.53 2.74
C LYS A 7 14.85 -22.43 1.91
N TYR A 8 15.02 -21.38 1.09
CA TYR A 8 16.14 -21.26 0.15
C TYR A 8 17.38 -20.51 0.69
N HIS A 9 17.71 -20.65 1.97
CA HIS A 9 19.01 -20.23 2.51
C HIS A 9 19.52 -21.22 3.56
N LYS A 10 19.98 -22.39 3.09
CA LYS A 10 20.98 -23.19 3.80
C LYS A 10 22.29 -23.08 3.03
N PRO A 11 23.36 -22.50 3.59
CA PRO A 11 24.68 -22.64 3.01
C PRO A 11 25.20 -24.05 3.29
N SER A 12 25.70 -24.70 2.25
CA SER A 12 26.44 -25.96 2.31
C SER A 12 27.74 -25.80 3.08
N SER A 13 28.07 -26.81 3.87
CA SER A 13 29.31 -26.93 4.63
C SER A 13 30.52 -27.15 3.73
N SER A 14 31.62 -26.42 3.93
CA SER A 14 32.96 -27.03 4.01
C SER A 14 34.02 -26.08 4.60
N SER A 15 35.01 -26.72 5.21
CA SER A 15 36.33 -26.24 5.65
C SER A 15 36.45 -25.56 7.01
N ALA A 16 36.93 -26.37 7.95
CA ALA A 16 37.45 -25.99 9.25
C ALA A 16 38.63 -25.01 9.12
N LYS A 17 38.50 -23.82 9.72
CA LYS A 17 39.62 -22.98 10.15
C LYS A 17 39.36 -22.50 11.57
N SER A 18 40.41 -22.52 12.37
CA SER A 18 40.46 -22.28 13.81
C SER A 18 39.67 -21.04 14.26
N LYS A 19 38.88 -21.21 15.32
CA LYS A 19 38.18 -20.12 16.01
C LYS A 19 39.20 -19.23 16.72
N GLN A 20 39.58 -18.12 16.11
CA GLN A 20 39.98 -16.94 16.88
C GLN A 20 38.72 -16.13 17.19
N LEU A 21 38.38 -16.07 18.47
CA LEU A 21 37.38 -15.15 18.99
C LEU A 21 37.87 -13.72 18.73
N THR A 22 37.33 -13.06 17.71
CA THR A 22 37.54 -11.63 17.55
C THR A 22 36.71 -10.87 18.59
N PRO A 23 37.29 -9.89 19.30
CA PRO A 23 36.55 -9.08 20.24
C PRO A 23 35.50 -8.28 19.47
N PHE A 24 34.30 -8.21 20.05
CA PHE A 24 33.16 -7.46 19.52
C PHE A 24 33.55 -5.97 19.39
N THR A 25 34.03 -5.56 18.23
CA THR A 25 34.40 -4.18 17.95
C THR A 25 33.43 -3.59 16.93
N TRP A 26 32.95 -2.38 17.22
CA TRP A 26 31.86 -1.69 16.52
C TRP A 26 32.17 -1.25 15.08
N SER A 27 33.35 -1.58 14.53
CA SER A 27 33.79 -1.13 13.21
C SER A 27 34.45 -2.24 12.39
N ASN A 28 33.63 -3.11 11.80
CA ASN A 28 34.08 -3.94 10.67
C ASN A 28 34.30 -3.04 9.44
N LYS A 29 35.47 -2.37 9.38
CA LYS A 29 36.14 -1.67 8.26
C LYS A 29 35.35 -1.53 6.94
N ARG A 30 34.17 -0.93 6.97
CA ARG A 30 33.37 -0.55 5.80
C ARG A 30 32.99 0.92 5.97
N PRO A 31 33.36 1.83 5.05
CA PRO A 31 33.13 3.25 5.22
C PRO A 31 31.66 3.63 4.95
N GLY A 32 31.11 4.56 5.75
CA GLY A 32 29.90 5.32 5.43
C GLY A 32 28.71 5.23 6.39
N MET A 33 27.87 6.28 6.37
CA MET A 33 26.61 6.45 7.14
C MET A 33 25.55 5.36 6.90
N ALA A 34 25.69 4.58 5.82
CA ALA A 34 24.83 3.44 5.52
C ALA A 34 24.84 2.37 6.64
N ASN A 35 25.91 2.28 7.44
CA ASN A 35 26.05 1.33 8.53
C ASN A 35 25.21 1.70 9.76
N ILE A 36 24.91 2.99 9.96
CA ILE A 36 24.11 3.47 11.09
C ILE A 36 22.62 3.31 10.76
N GLN A 37 22.19 3.71 9.56
CA GLN A 37 20.83 3.51 9.08
C GLN A 37 20.47 2.01 9.06
N SER A 38 21.30 1.16 8.44
CA SER A 38 21.05 -0.29 8.35
C SER A 38 21.10 -1.07 9.68
N ARG A 39 21.56 -0.43 10.76
CA ARG A 39 21.53 -0.99 12.13
C ARG A 39 20.40 -0.39 12.98
N LEU A 40 20.01 0.86 12.77
CA LEU A 40 18.77 1.44 13.30
C LEU A 40 17.54 0.72 12.72
N ASP A 41 17.60 0.31 11.45
CA ASP A 41 16.63 -0.57 10.78
C ASP A 41 16.42 -1.92 11.50
N ARG A 42 17.32 -2.29 12.44
CA ARG A 42 17.23 -3.52 13.25
C ARG A 42 16.69 -3.27 14.66
N GLY A 43 16.68 -2.03 15.13
CA GLY A 43 16.25 -1.66 16.50
C GLY A 43 14.83 -1.11 16.56
N ASP A 44 14.42 -0.31 15.57
CA ASP A 44 13.09 0.30 15.54
C ASP A 44 12.07 -0.62 14.83
N PRO A 45 11.07 -1.16 15.55
CA PRO A 45 10.04 -2.03 14.96
C PRO A 45 9.28 -1.39 13.80
N ILE A 46 9.09 -0.08 13.83
CA ILE A 46 8.36 0.68 12.82
C ILE A 46 9.17 0.73 11.51
N ILE A 47 10.47 1.03 11.59
CA ILE A 47 11.36 1.04 10.41
C ILE A 47 11.54 -0.38 9.84
N LYS A 48 11.63 -1.38 10.72
CA LYS A 48 11.69 -2.80 10.36
C LYS A 48 10.44 -3.22 9.58
N LEU A 49 9.24 -2.86 10.06
CA LEU A 49 7.99 -3.12 9.34
C LEU A 49 7.99 -2.45 7.96
N HIS A 50 8.35 -1.17 7.89
CA HIS A 50 8.41 -0.42 6.63
C HIS A 50 9.37 -1.05 5.61
N SER A 51 10.58 -1.40 6.03
CA SER A 51 11.58 -2.01 5.15
C SER A 51 11.14 -3.38 4.63
N LEU A 52 10.44 -4.17 5.47
CA LEU A 52 9.86 -5.46 5.08
C LEU A 52 8.77 -5.29 4.02
N LEU A 53 7.83 -4.36 4.22
CA LEU A 53 6.77 -4.06 3.25
C LEU A 53 7.37 -3.54 1.94
N LYS A 54 8.38 -2.67 2.01
CA LYS A 54 9.09 -2.15 0.83
C LYS A 54 9.76 -3.27 0.04
N ARG A 55 10.42 -4.22 0.71
CA ARG A 55 11.03 -5.39 0.06
C ARG A 55 9.98 -6.31 -0.56
N LEU A 56 8.91 -6.60 0.19
CA LEU A 56 7.80 -7.41 -0.30
C LEU A 56 7.17 -6.81 -1.56
N ARG A 57 6.94 -5.50 -1.58
CA ARG A 57 6.42 -4.77 -2.74
C ARG A 57 7.29 -4.98 -3.97
N THR A 58 8.61 -4.87 -3.82
CA THR A 58 9.55 -5.05 -4.93
C THR A 58 9.50 -6.47 -5.49
N GLU A 59 9.49 -7.48 -4.62
CA GLU A 59 9.40 -8.88 -5.05
C GLU A 59 8.04 -9.22 -5.67
N LEU A 60 6.94 -8.71 -5.12
CA LEU A 60 5.61 -8.86 -5.70
C LEU A 60 5.49 -8.18 -7.07
N ARG A 61 6.15 -7.03 -7.28
CA ARG A 61 6.19 -6.38 -8.60
C ARG A 61 6.94 -7.22 -9.63
N LYS A 62 8.08 -7.80 -9.27
CA LYS A 62 8.83 -8.72 -10.14
C LYS A 62 8.00 -9.97 -10.45
N TRP A 63 7.40 -10.58 -9.43
CA TRP A 63 6.52 -11.73 -9.60
C TRP A 63 5.31 -11.40 -10.47
N ASN A 64 4.71 -10.22 -10.27
CA ASN A 64 3.60 -9.74 -11.09
C ASN A 64 4.02 -9.62 -12.56
N LYS A 65 5.19 -9.04 -12.84
CA LYS A 65 5.72 -8.93 -14.21
C LYS A 65 5.97 -10.29 -14.84
N ASN A 66 6.58 -11.22 -14.10
CA ASN A 66 6.96 -12.54 -14.62
C ASN A 66 5.75 -13.48 -14.80
N SER A 67 4.77 -13.43 -13.90
CA SER A 67 3.64 -14.36 -13.91
C SER A 67 2.40 -13.79 -14.60
N PHE A 68 2.21 -12.46 -14.61
CA PHE A 68 0.97 -11.80 -15.07
C PHE A 68 1.20 -10.67 -16.09
N GLY A 69 2.45 -10.26 -16.35
CA GLY A 69 2.75 -9.19 -17.31
C GLY A 69 2.17 -9.45 -18.70
N TRP A 70 1.93 -10.72 -19.01
CA TRP A 70 1.42 -11.20 -20.29
C TRP A 70 -0.03 -11.68 -20.23
N CYS A 71 -0.86 -11.30 -19.24
CA CYS A 71 -2.21 -11.87 -19.11
C CYS A 71 -3.08 -11.75 -20.37
N HIS A 72 -3.05 -10.62 -21.09
CA HIS A 72 -3.80 -10.49 -22.34
C HIS A 72 -3.21 -11.38 -23.45
N ALA A 73 -1.88 -11.39 -23.60
CA ALA A 73 -1.23 -12.27 -24.58
C ALA A 73 -1.47 -13.77 -24.28
N GLN A 74 -1.51 -14.15 -22.99
CA GLN A 74 -1.84 -15.50 -22.55
C GLN A 74 -3.29 -15.87 -22.87
N ILE A 75 -4.24 -14.97 -22.61
CA ILE A 75 -5.66 -15.19 -22.96
C ILE A 75 -5.82 -15.36 -24.47
N GLU A 76 -5.17 -14.51 -25.27
CA GLU A 76 -5.22 -14.63 -26.73
C GLU A 76 -4.54 -15.90 -27.23
N ALA A 77 -3.46 -16.35 -26.59
CA ALA A 77 -2.84 -17.64 -26.90
C ALA A 77 -3.77 -18.83 -26.56
N ILE A 78 -4.42 -18.80 -25.39
CA ILE A 78 -5.38 -19.83 -24.97
C ILE A 78 -6.58 -19.89 -25.93
N LYS A 79 -7.12 -18.73 -26.33
CA LYS A 79 -8.20 -18.66 -27.33
C LYS A 79 -7.78 -19.26 -28.67
N ARG A 80 -6.57 -18.95 -29.16
CA ARG A 80 -6.06 -19.56 -30.40
C ARG A 80 -5.91 -21.07 -30.28
N SER A 81 -5.39 -21.58 -29.16
CA SER A 81 -5.32 -23.04 -28.95
C SER A 81 -6.71 -23.67 -28.89
N PHE A 82 -7.68 -22.96 -28.33
CA PHE A 82 -9.07 -23.39 -28.27
C PHE A 82 -9.69 -23.48 -29.68
N GLU A 83 -9.50 -22.46 -30.52
CA GLU A 83 -9.93 -22.45 -31.94
C GLU A 83 -9.31 -23.61 -32.74
N ILE A 84 -8.02 -23.91 -32.50
CA ILE A 84 -7.33 -25.03 -33.14
C ILE A 84 -7.95 -26.37 -32.70
N LEU A 85 -8.24 -26.55 -31.42
CA LEU A 85 -8.84 -27.80 -30.93
C LEU A 85 -10.28 -28.00 -31.39
N GLN A 86 -11.05 -26.92 -31.52
CA GLN A 86 -12.41 -26.97 -32.05
C GLN A 86 -12.49 -27.29 -33.55
N SER A 87 -11.41 -27.03 -34.29
CA SER A 87 -11.30 -27.41 -35.71
C SER A 87 -10.74 -28.82 -35.92
N ALA A 88 -10.26 -29.49 -34.87
CA ALA A 88 -9.76 -30.86 -34.93
C ALA A 88 -10.89 -31.90 -34.80
N GLU A 89 -10.61 -33.16 -35.16
CA GLU A 89 -11.55 -34.26 -34.93
C GLU A 89 -11.82 -34.46 -33.43
N GLN A 90 -13.10 -34.49 -33.06
CA GLN A 90 -13.52 -34.61 -31.67
C GLN A 90 -13.28 -36.02 -31.14
N THR A 91 -12.12 -36.22 -30.52
CA THR A 91 -11.77 -37.43 -29.76
C THR A 91 -11.96 -37.17 -28.26
N THR A 92 -12.14 -38.23 -27.45
CA THR A 92 -12.24 -38.12 -25.98
C THR A 92 -11.06 -37.34 -25.36
N ASP A 93 -9.86 -37.51 -25.89
CA ASP A 93 -8.66 -36.79 -25.43
C ASP A 93 -8.70 -35.30 -25.81
N VAL A 94 -9.20 -34.97 -27.00
CA VAL A 94 -9.37 -33.58 -27.46
C VAL A 94 -10.39 -32.85 -26.58
N LEU A 95 -11.49 -33.50 -26.24
CA LEU A 95 -12.51 -32.97 -25.32
C LEU A 95 -11.94 -32.75 -23.90
N ALA A 96 -11.06 -33.63 -23.41
CA ALA A 96 -10.40 -33.44 -22.13
C ALA A 96 -9.42 -32.24 -22.16
N MET A 97 -8.67 -32.07 -23.24
CA MET A 97 -7.81 -30.90 -23.44
C MET A 97 -8.60 -29.59 -23.55
N GLU A 98 -9.73 -29.62 -24.27
CA GLU A 98 -10.64 -28.48 -24.39
C GLU A 98 -11.17 -28.03 -23.02
N ASN A 99 -11.65 -28.98 -22.21
CA ASN A 99 -12.12 -28.69 -20.85
C ASN A 99 -11.02 -28.07 -19.97
N ASN A 100 -9.79 -28.58 -20.03
CA ASN A 100 -8.67 -28.04 -19.27
C ASN A 100 -8.32 -26.60 -19.68
N LEU A 101 -8.32 -26.32 -20.99
CA LEU A 101 -8.08 -24.96 -21.50
C LEU A 101 -9.21 -24.01 -21.15
N GLN A 102 -10.45 -24.48 -21.16
CA GLN A 102 -11.61 -23.70 -20.74
C GLN A 102 -11.51 -23.32 -19.25
N LEU A 103 -11.14 -24.26 -18.38
CA LEU A 103 -10.88 -23.98 -16.97
C LEU A 103 -9.75 -22.97 -16.78
N GLU A 104 -8.66 -23.08 -17.55
CA GLU A 104 -7.57 -22.11 -17.49
C GLU A 104 -8.03 -20.72 -17.96
N LEU A 105 -8.78 -20.64 -19.06
CA LEU A 105 -9.33 -19.40 -19.58
C LEU A 105 -10.25 -18.71 -18.57
N ASP A 106 -11.18 -19.46 -17.98
CA ASP A 106 -12.11 -18.96 -16.96
C ASP A 106 -11.37 -18.43 -15.74
N GLU A 107 -10.33 -19.12 -15.28
CA GLU A 107 -9.50 -18.66 -14.18
C GLU A 107 -8.80 -17.32 -14.50
N LYS A 108 -8.23 -17.18 -15.71
CA LYS A 108 -7.57 -15.95 -16.16
C LYS A 108 -8.56 -14.79 -16.29
N LEU A 109 -9.74 -15.04 -16.86
CA LEU A 109 -10.80 -14.03 -17.02
C LEU A 109 -11.33 -13.56 -15.68
N LYS A 110 -11.64 -14.48 -14.76
CA LYS A 110 -12.09 -14.16 -13.39
C LYS A 110 -11.09 -13.30 -12.64
N ARG A 111 -9.78 -13.58 -12.79
CA ARG A 111 -8.72 -12.77 -12.19
C ARG A 111 -8.67 -11.36 -12.78
N LEU A 112 -8.81 -11.20 -14.10
CA LEU A 112 -8.90 -9.88 -14.74
C LEU A 112 -10.12 -9.10 -14.25
N GLU A 113 -11.26 -9.75 -14.14
CA GLU A 113 -12.48 -9.14 -13.61
C GLU A 113 -12.26 -8.59 -12.20
N ILE A 114 -11.67 -9.38 -11.29
CA ILE A 114 -11.34 -8.94 -9.94
C ILE A 114 -10.42 -7.70 -9.98
N LYS A 115 -9.38 -7.72 -10.82
CA LYS A 115 -8.45 -6.59 -10.98
C LYS A 115 -9.17 -5.31 -11.43
N TRP A 116 -10.05 -5.41 -12.42
CA TRP A 116 -10.76 -4.25 -12.96
C TRP A 116 -11.84 -3.73 -12.01
N ARG A 117 -12.55 -4.64 -11.34
CA ARG A 117 -13.48 -4.29 -10.26
C ARG A 117 -12.78 -3.51 -9.14
N GLN A 118 -11.60 -3.97 -8.72
CA GLN A 118 -10.80 -3.26 -7.71
C GLN A 118 -10.36 -1.87 -8.20
N LYS A 119 -9.92 -1.74 -9.45
CA LYS A 119 -9.53 -0.44 -10.04
C LYS A 119 -10.70 0.54 -10.14
N ALA A 120 -11.89 0.06 -10.49
CA ALA A 120 -13.08 0.89 -10.65
C ALA A 120 -13.69 1.35 -9.30
N LYS A 121 -13.27 0.75 -8.17
CA LYS A 121 -13.80 1.01 -6.81
C LYS A 121 -15.33 0.88 -6.69
N GLN A 122 -15.97 0.10 -7.56
CA GLN A 122 -17.42 -0.11 -7.57
C GLN A 122 -17.82 -1.24 -6.60
N LYS A 123 -18.83 -0.99 -5.77
CA LYS A 123 -19.32 -1.94 -4.76
C LYS A 123 -20.48 -2.82 -5.23
N TRP A 124 -21.26 -2.37 -6.21
CA TRP A 124 -22.53 -2.99 -6.56
C TRP A 124 -22.65 -3.25 -8.07
N LEU A 125 -23.04 -4.47 -8.43
CA LEU A 125 -23.69 -4.81 -9.70
C LEU A 125 -25.00 -5.49 -9.31
N GLU A 126 -26.14 -4.84 -9.54
CA GLU A 126 -27.47 -5.41 -9.24
C GLU A 126 -27.91 -6.46 -10.27
N GLY A 127 -27.17 -6.65 -11.35
CA GLY A 127 -27.49 -7.66 -12.36
C GLY A 127 -26.19 -8.26 -12.88
N GLY A 128 -25.99 -9.55 -12.61
CA GLY A 128 -24.82 -10.30 -13.01
C GLY A 128 -24.71 -10.40 -14.53
N ASP A 129 -23.58 -9.91 -15.04
CA ASP A 129 -22.85 -10.56 -16.12
C ASP A 129 -21.37 -10.16 -15.97
N ALA A 130 -20.43 -10.96 -16.48
CA ALA A 130 -18.98 -10.79 -16.31
C ALA A 130 -18.47 -9.54 -17.05
N ASN A 131 -18.74 -8.35 -16.51
CA ASN A 131 -18.64 -7.09 -17.24
C ASN A 131 -17.28 -6.40 -17.07
N THR A 132 -16.22 -7.09 -17.47
CA THR A 132 -14.86 -6.51 -17.52
C THR A 132 -14.87 -5.19 -18.30
N ARG A 133 -15.56 -5.12 -19.44
CA ARG A 133 -15.68 -3.91 -20.28
C ARG A 133 -16.27 -2.73 -19.52
N TYR A 134 -17.34 -2.92 -18.75
CA TYR A 134 -17.90 -1.86 -17.90
C TYR A 134 -16.87 -1.35 -16.92
N PHE A 135 -16.22 -2.23 -16.14
CA PHE A 135 -15.22 -1.82 -15.17
C PHE A 135 -14.02 -1.11 -15.83
N HIS A 136 -13.59 -1.59 -16.99
CA HIS A 136 -12.58 -0.93 -17.81
C HIS A 136 -13.02 0.50 -18.19
N LEU A 137 -14.22 0.65 -18.75
CA LEU A 137 -14.76 1.94 -19.17
C LEU A 137 -14.94 2.88 -17.99
N THR A 138 -15.52 2.42 -16.87
CA THR A 138 -15.68 3.20 -15.65
C THR A 138 -14.33 3.65 -15.11
N ALA A 139 -13.32 2.77 -15.06
CA ALA A 139 -11.97 3.14 -14.62
C ALA A 139 -11.32 4.18 -15.54
N VAL A 140 -11.52 4.07 -16.86
CA VAL A 140 -11.03 5.04 -17.85
C VAL A 140 -11.75 6.39 -17.69
N LEU A 141 -13.07 6.39 -17.53
CA LEU A 141 -13.88 7.60 -17.34
C LEU A 141 -13.50 8.30 -16.02
N GLN A 142 -13.33 7.55 -14.93
CA GLN A 142 -12.83 8.10 -13.67
C GLN A 142 -11.41 8.65 -13.83
N SER A 143 -10.52 7.94 -14.53
CA SER A 143 -9.15 8.42 -14.77
C SER A 143 -9.15 9.72 -15.57
N LYS A 144 -10.05 9.88 -16.55
CA LYS A 144 -10.22 11.11 -17.33
C LYS A 144 -10.81 12.23 -16.48
N SER A 145 -11.86 11.95 -15.70
CA SER A 145 -12.51 12.94 -14.84
C SER A 145 -11.61 13.42 -13.70
N ASN A 146 -10.71 12.56 -13.22
CA ASN A 146 -9.76 12.88 -12.15
C ASN A 146 -8.46 13.49 -12.71
N PHE A 147 -8.31 13.58 -14.03
CA PHE A 147 -7.12 14.16 -14.63
C PHE A 147 -7.20 15.69 -14.56
N ILE A 148 -6.22 16.29 -13.90
CA ILE A 148 -6.11 17.74 -13.76
C ILE A 148 -5.39 18.26 -15.00
N HIS A 149 -6.13 18.89 -15.91
CA HIS A 149 -5.58 19.44 -17.15
C HIS A 149 -4.84 20.76 -16.95
N SER A 150 -5.33 21.60 -16.04
CA SER A 150 -4.73 22.88 -15.70
C SER A 150 -5.19 23.34 -14.33
N ILE A 151 -4.40 24.19 -13.70
CA ILE A 151 -4.76 24.89 -12.47
C ILE A 151 -4.55 26.39 -12.67
N GLN A 152 -5.28 27.20 -11.91
CA GLN A 152 -4.99 28.62 -11.78
C GLN A 152 -4.27 28.87 -10.46
N THR A 153 -3.11 29.54 -10.51
CA THR A 153 -2.32 29.90 -9.33
C THR A 153 -2.98 31.06 -8.57
N ARG A 154 -2.54 31.31 -7.34
CA ARG A 154 -2.98 32.46 -6.52
C ARG A 154 -2.72 33.81 -7.22
N GLU A 155 -1.72 33.87 -8.08
CA GLU A 155 -1.35 35.04 -8.89
C GLU A 155 -2.20 35.18 -10.17
N GLY A 156 -3.13 34.24 -10.42
CA GLY A 156 -4.04 34.26 -11.56
C GLY A 156 -3.50 33.59 -12.83
N HIS A 157 -2.28 33.05 -12.81
CA HIS A 157 -1.67 32.38 -13.97
C HIS A 157 -2.20 30.96 -14.14
N THR A 158 -2.44 30.54 -15.39
CA THR A 158 -2.88 29.18 -15.69
C THR A 158 -1.66 28.31 -16.01
N VAL A 159 -1.48 27.24 -15.23
CA VAL A 159 -0.41 26.25 -15.39
C VAL A 159 -0.99 24.96 -15.95
N THR A 160 -0.36 24.43 -16.99
CA THR A 160 -0.75 23.18 -17.66
C THR A 160 0.31 22.07 -17.53
N GLU A 161 1.54 22.41 -17.14
CA GLU A 161 2.63 21.44 -17.01
C GLU A 161 2.51 20.65 -15.70
N TRP A 162 2.61 19.33 -15.79
CA TRP A 162 2.41 18.42 -14.65
C TRP A 162 3.37 18.67 -13.48
N GLU A 163 4.64 18.98 -13.78
CA GLU A 163 5.65 19.23 -12.74
C GLU A 163 5.35 20.52 -11.97
N LEU A 164 5.00 21.58 -12.69
CA LEU A 164 4.61 22.87 -12.10
C LEU A 164 3.32 22.73 -11.29
N ILE A 165 2.31 22.03 -11.82
CA ILE A 165 1.06 21.71 -11.09
C ILE A 165 1.38 21.00 -9.76
N GLY A 166 2.29 20.02 -9.79
CA GLY A 166 2.70 19.28 -8.59
C GLY A 166 3.38 20.16 -7.55
N ASN A 167 4.27 21.06 -7.98
CA ASN A 167 4.97 21.99 -7.11
C ASN A 167 4.01 23.00 -6.47
N GLU A 168 3.10 23.59 -7.25
CA GLU A 168 2.07 24.52 -6.75
C GLU A 168 1.22 23.88 -5.64
N PHE A 169 0.83 22.60 -5.79
CA PHE A 169 0.12 21.89 -4.73
C PHE A 169 0.99 21.63 -3.51
N ALA A 170 2.24 21.21 -3.71
CA ALA A 170 3.16 20.99 -2.61
C ALA A 170 3.37 22.28 -1.80
N ASP A 171 3.59 23.40 -2.48
CA ASP A 171 3.80 24.71 -1.87
C ASP A 171 2.52 25.20 -1.19
N TYR A 172 1.36 25.09 -1.83
CA TYR A 172 0.07 25.44 -1.24
C TYR A 172 -0.18 24.67 0.06
N PHE A 173 -0.01 23.34 0.07
CA PHE A 173 -0.26 22.54 1.26
C PHE A 173 0.84 22.70 2.30
N ASN A 174 2.09 22.93 1.90
CA ASN A 174 3.15 23.28 2.83
C ASN A 174 2.81 24.58 3.54
N ASP A 175 2.41 25.63 2.81
CA ASP A 175 1.95 26.90 3.37
C ASP A 175 0.75 26.70 4.31
N LEU A 176 -0.29 25.99 3.85
CA LEU A 176 -1.50 25.71 4.65
C LEU A 176 -1.21 24.96 5.95
N PHE A 177 -0.28 24.00 5.93
CA PHE A 177 0.08 23.18 7.10
C PHE A 177 1.27 23.74 7.90
N THR A 178 1.93 24.80 7.41
CA THR A 178 2.96 25.51 8.15
C THR A 178 2.28 26.61 8.96
N SER A 179 2.11 26.38 10.26
CA SER A 179 1.52 27.38 11.14
C SER A 179 2.40 28.62 11.22
N ASP A 180 1.78 29.80 11.29
CA ASP A 180 2.47 31.03 11.67
C ASP A 180 3.18 30.81 13.02
N CYS A 181 4.50 31.04 13.03
CA CYS A 181 5.39 30.79 14.17
C CYS A 181 5.11 31.70 15.40
N SER A 182 4.03 32.50 15.36
CA SER A 182 3.57 33.37 16.46
C SER A 182 2.80 32.61 17.56
N TRP A 183 2.44 31.35 17.29
CA TRP A 183 1.53 30.55 18.11
C TRP A 183 2.29 29.53 18.97
N SER A 184 2.14 29.60 20.30
CA SER A 184 2.78 28.65 21.23
C SER A 184 1.75 27.68 21.82
N PRO A 185 2.07 26.36 21.92
CA PRO A 185 1.17 25.35 22.50
C PRO A 185 0.67 25.70 23.91
N THR A 186 1.49 26.40 24.69
CA THR A 186 1.16 26.87 26.04
C THR A 186 -0.04 27.82 26.08
N LYS A 187 -0.17 28.75 25.12
CA LYS A 187 -1.28 29.72 25.12
C LYS A 187 -2.64 29.07 24.93
N ILE A 188 -2.71 27.94 24.23
CA ILE A 188 -3.95 27.19 23.99
C ILE A 188 -4.34 26.40 25.22
N ALA A 189 -3.37 25.76 25.88
CA ALA A 189 -3.63 25.02 27.10
C ALA A 189 -4.23 25.94 28.17
N ASP A 190 -3.66 27.14 28.31
CA ASP A 190 -4.16 28.17 29.24
C ASP A 190 -5.56 28.67 28.82
N TYR A 191 -5.76 29.00 27.54
CA TYR A 191 -7.06 29.45 27.02
C TYR A 191 -8.16 28.37 27.13
N VAL A 192 -7.85 27.12 26.82
CA VAL A 192 -8.77 25.98 26.93
C VAL A 192 -9.06 25.70 28.40
N ALA A 193 -8.08 25.76 29.29
CA ALA A 193 -8.31 25.60 30.73
C ALA A 193 -9.17 26.72 31.32
N GLU A 194 -9.04 27.95 30.81
CA GLU A 194 -9.81 29.10 31.29
C GLU A 194 -11.23 29.14 30.71
N HIS A 195 -11.47 28.63 29.49
CA HIS A 195 -12.73 28.82 28.77
C HIS A 195 -13.50 27.54 28.43
N MET A 196 -12.92 26.35 28.66
CA MET A 196 -13.61 25.07 28.51
C MET A 196 -13.67 24.32 29.84
N THR A 197 -14.84 23.81 30.17
CA THR A 197 -15.00 22.87 31.28
C THR A 197 -14.52 21.49 30.83
N SER A 198 -13.64 20.83 31.60
CA SER A 198 -13.22 19.46 31.30
C SER A 198 -14.42 18.52 31.39
N LEU A 199 -14.86 18.01 30.23
CA LEU A 199 -15.92 16.99 30.14
C LEU A 199 -15.37 15.57 30.29
N ILE A 200 -14.04 15.43 30.21
CA ILE A 200 -13.32 14.15 30.28
C ILE A 200 -12.86 13.97 31.72
N LEU A 201 -13.22 12.84 32.32
CA LEU A 201 -12.74 12.48 33.65
C LEU A 201 -11.27 12.06 33.60
N GLU A 202 -10.58 12.16 34.71
CA GLU A 202 -9.17 11.73 34.78
C GLU A 202 -9.02 10.24 34.43
N VAL A 203 -10.03 9.42 34.77
CA VAL A 203 -10.12 8.00 34.40
C VAL A 203 -10.18 7.83 32.89
N ASP A 204 -11.02 8.60 32.19
CA ASP A 204 -11.13 8.55 30.73
C ASP A 204 -9.80 8.93 30.06
N ASN A 205 -9.10 9.95 30.60
CA ASN A 205 -7.81 10.37 30.08
C ASN A 205 -6.73 9.30 30.29
N GLN A 206 -6.73 8.63 31.44
CA GLN A 206 -5.86 7.48 31.69
C GLN A 206 -6.12 6.36 30.69
N GLU A 207 -7.39 6.05 30.42
CA GLU A 207 -7.77 5.03 29.43
C GLU A 207 -7.32 5.40 28.02
N LEU A 208 -7.53 6.66 27.58
CA LEU A 208 -7.14 7.16 26.26
C LEU A 208 -5.62 7.17 26.03
N CYS A 209 -4.83 7.29 27.10
CA CYS A 209 -3.37 7.27 27.05
C CYS A 209 -2.77 5.87 27.18
N MET A 210 -3.57 4.82 27.36
CA MET A 210 -3.04 3.46 27.46
C MET A 210 -2.45 2.98 26.15
N ILE A 211 -1.45 2.11 26.27
CA ILE A 211 -0.92 1.38 25.12
C ILE A 211 -2.00 0.40 24.65
N PRO A 212 -2.39 0.43 23.35
CA PRO A 212 -3.48 -0.39 22.86
C PRO A 212 -3.15 -1.88 22.92
N SER A 213 -4.15 -2.69 23.22
CA SER A 213 -3.97 -4.15 23.31
C SER A 213 -3.79 -4.79 21.91
N PRO A 214 -3.13 -5.96 21.81
CA PRO A 214 -3.04 -6.69 20.54
C PRO A 214 -4.39 -6.94 19.86
N ASP A 215 -5.44 -7.20 20.65
CA ASP A 215 -6.80 -7.42 20.14
C ASP A 215 -7.44 -6.12 19.64
N GLU A 216 -7.24 -5.01 20.35
CA GLU A 216 -7.69 -3.69 19.91
C GLU A 216 -7.03 -3.27 18.59
N ILE A 217 -5.70 -3.46 18.47
CA ILE A 217 -4.94 -3.20 17.24
C ILE A 217 -5.50 -4.04 16.10
N LYS A 218 -5.71 -5.33 16.34
CA LYS A 218 -6.28 -6.25 15.34
C LYS A 218 -7.69 -5.82 14.93
N ASN A 219 -8.57 -5.58 15.89
CA ASN A 219 -9.96 -5.19 15.64
C ASN A 219 -10.03 -3.89 14.84
N THR A 220 -9.17 -2.92 15.15
CA THR A 220 -9.04 -1.66 14.42
C THR A 220 -8.64 -1.90 12.97
N VAL A 221 -7.62 -2.72 12.70
CA VAL A 221 -7.23 -3.08 11.32
C VAL A 221 -8.37 -3.81 10.59
N PHE A 222 -9.12 -4.66 11.30
CA PHE A 222 -10.24 -5.41 10.74
C PHE A 222 -11.50 -4.57 10.53
N ALA A 223 -11.67 -3.44 11.22
CA ALA A 223 -12.74 -2.48 10.99
C ALA A 223 -12.57 -1.69 9.67
N ILE A 224 -11.33 -1.53 9.19
CA ILE A 224 -11.06 -0.77 7.95
C ILE A 224 -11.66 -1.48 6.74
N SER A 225 -12.43 -0.78 5.89
CA SER A 225 -12.98 -1.37 4.66
C SER A 225 -11.89 -1.97 3.75
N ALA A 226 -12.09 -3.20 3.28
CA ALA A 226 -11.08 -4.04 2.61
C ALA A 226 -10.45 -3.44 1.33
N TYR A 227 -11.22 -2.63 0.59
CA TYR A 227 -10.82 -2.06 -0.70
C TYR A 227 -10.68 -0.52 -0.66
N LYS A 228 -10.27 0.03 0.49
CA LYS A 228 -9.88 1.45 0.57
C LYS A 228 -8.57 1.70 -0.19
N SER A 229 -8.33 2.96 -0.56
CA SER A 229 -7.12 3.37 -1.27
C SER A 229 -5.87 2.99 -0.46
N PRO A 230 -4.88 2.31 -1.06
CA PRO A 230 -3.62 2.04 -0.39
C PRO A 230 -2.79 3.32 -0.22
N GLY A 231 -1.88 3.32 0.76
CA GLY A 231 -0.88 4.37 0.89
C GLY A 231 0.27 4.21 -0.11
N PRO A 232 1.36 4.98 0.05
CA PRO A 232 2.58 4.84 -0.77
C PRO A 232 3.26 3.48 -0.70
N ASP A 233 2.91 2.68 0.32
CA ASP A 233 3.31 1.29 0.48
C ASP A 233 2.65 0.37 -0.57
N GLY A 234 1.50 0.76 -1.12
CA GLY A 234 0.78 0.07 -2.18
C GLY A 234 0.00 -1.16 -1.72
N PHE A 235 -0.19 -1.36 -0.42
CA PHE A 235 -0.94 -2.50 0.13
C PHE A 235 -2.35 -2.07 0.58
N PRO A 236 -3.43 -2.66 0.04
CA PRO A 236 -4.79 -2.38 0.51
C PRO A 236 -5.04 -3.03 1.88
N SER A 237 -6.03 -2.54 2.63
CA SER A 237 -6.39 -3.12 3.94
C SER A 237 -6.73 -4.61 3.87
N SER A 238 -7.28 -5.09 2.75
CA SER A 238 -7.51 -6.52 2.48
C SER A 238 -6.24 -7.37 2.58
N PHE A 239 -5.07 -6.85 2.19
CA PHE A 239 -3.80 -7.55 2.33
C PHE A 239 -3.49 -7.83 3.80
N PHE A 240 -3.58 -6.82 4.65
CA PHE A 240 -3.28 -6.96 6.08
C PHE A 240 -4.26 -7.90 6.79
N LYS A 241 -5.54 -7.86 6.42
CA LYS A 241 -6.56 -8.79 6.95
C LYS A 241 -6.28 -10.24 6.54
N GLN A 242 -6.04 -10.47 5.25
CA GLN A 242 -5.84 -11.82 4.70
C GLN A 242 -4.55 -12.46 5.22
N TYR A 243 -3.48 -11.68 5.33
CA TYR A 243 -2.16 -12.16 5.75
C TYR A 243 -1.84 -11.81 7.20
N TRP A 244 -2.85 -11.52 8.03
CA TRP A 244 -2.66 -11.16 9.45
C TRP A 244 -1.82 -12.18 10.21
N HIS A 245 -2.02 -13.47 9.93
CA HIS A 245 -1.23 -14.57 10.51
C HIS A 245 0.28 -14.53 10.17
N ILE A 246 0.71 -13.66 9.25
CA ILE A 246 2.11 -13.48 8.84
C ILE A 246 2.64 -12.11 9.26
N VAL A 247 1.85 -11.04 9.04
CA VAL A 247 2.29 -9.65 9.27
C VAL A 247 1.80 -9.07 10.59
N GLY A 248 0.79 -9.67 11.23
CA GLY A 248 0.09 -9.12 12.38
C GLY A 248 0.99 -8.89 13.59
N GLU A 249 1.87 -9.84 13.91
CA GLU A 249 2.84 -9.69 15.01
C GLU A 249 3.72 -8.45 14.83
N LYS A 250 4.17 -8.18 13.60
CA LYS A 250 5.02 -7.01 13.30
C LYS A 250 4.27 -5.70 13.36
N ILE A 251 2.98 -5.72 13.02
CA ILE A 251 2.10 -4.55 13.13
C ILE A 251 1.87 -4.24 14.60
N ILE A 252 1.55 -5.26 15.41
CA ILE A 252 1.39 -5.11 16.86
C ILE A 252 2.68 -4.57 17.49
N GLU A 253 3.84 -5.14 17.16
CA GLU A 253 5.16 -4.68 17.63
C GLU A 253 5.39 -3.20 17.28
N ALA A 254 5.14 -2.81 16.03
CA ALA A 254 5.32 -1.43 15.55
C ALA A 254 4.35 -0.44 16.21
N THR A 255 3.07 -0.78 16.34
CA THR A 255 2.05 0.08 16.95
C THR A 255 2.33 0.26 18.44
N THR A 256 2.58 -0.83 19.18
CA THR A 256 2.90 -0.78 20.61
C THR A 256 4.15 0.07 20.87
N TYR A 257 5.17 -0.08 20.03
CA TYR A 257 6.40 0.71 20.10
C TYR A 257 6.15 2.21 19.84
N PHE A 258 5.29 2.56 18.89
CA PHE A 258 4.88 3.95 18.66
C PHE A 258 4.24 4.57 19.91
N PHE A 259 3.25 3.89 20.51
CA PHE A 259 2.58 4.40 21.71
C PHE A 259 3.50 4.48 22.93
N SER A 260 4.54 3.65 22.99
CA SER A 260 5.53 3.67 24.08
C SER A 260 6.57 4.78 23.92
N MET A 261 7.03 5.04 22.69
CA MET A 261 8.16 5.94 22.40
C MET A 261 7.73 7.33 21.91
N GLY A 262 6.48 7.49 21.45
CA GLY A 262 5.95 8.74 20.92
C GLY A 262 6.65 9.23 19.64
N ARG A 263 7.27 8.33 18.88
CA ARG A 263 8.07 8.68 17.68
C ARG A 263 7.61 7.93 16.45
N ILE A 264 7.41 8.66 15.35
CA ILE A 264 7.14 8.08 14.02
C ILE A 264 8.27 8.49 13.06
N PRO A 265 8.95 7.53 12.42
CA PRO A 265 9.94 7.83 11.40
C PRO A 265 9.31 8.56 10.19
N PRO A 266 9.96 9.61 9.64
CA PRO A 266 9.44 10.35 8.49
C PRO A 266 9.09 9.49 7.27
N ALA A 267 9.81 8.38 7.09
CA ALA A 267 9.63 7.45 5.97
C ALA A 267 8.21 6.86 5.86
N ILE A 268 7.45 6.83 6.96
CA ILE A 268 6.09 6.26 7.04
C ILE A 268 5.02 7.35 7.00
N ASN A 269 5.39 8.60 7.28
CA ASN A 269 4.49 9.76 7.19
C ASN A 269 4.31 10.27 5.75
N HIS A 270 4.89 9.60 4.76
CA HIS A 270 4.60 9.91 3.36
C HIS A 270 3.13 9.59 3.04
N THR A 271 2.43 10.55 2.45
CA THR A 271 1.06 10.40 1.98
C THR A 271 0.93 10.81 0.52
N TYR A 272 -0.16 10.40 -0.13
CA TYR A 272 -0.51 10.92 -1.45
C TYR A 272 -1.48 12.09 -1.28
N ILE A 273 -1.11 13.25 -1.82
CA ILE A 273 -2.06 14.35 -2.01
C ILE A 273 -2.96 13.95 -3.18
N THR A 274 -4.26 13.82 -2.92
CA THR A 274 -5.28 13.53 -3.93
C THR A 274 -6.36 14.58 -3.85
N LEU A 275 -6.60 15.28 -4.96
CA LEU A 275 -7.69 16.24 -5.06
C LEU A 275 -8.99 15.51 -5.38
N ILE A 276 -10.04 15.87 -4.65
CA ILE A 276 -11.39 15.41 -4.89
C ILE A 276 -12.19 16.64 -5.30
N PRO A 277 -12.55 16.81 -6.59
CA PRO A 277 -13.33 17.95 -7.03
C PRO A 277 -14.69 17.92 -6.32
N LYS A 278 -15.01 18.98 -5.56
CA LYS A 278 -16.29 19.10 -4.86
C LYS A 278 -17.44 19.39 -5.83
N ASN A 279 -17.17 20.18 -6.87
CA ASN A 279 -18.12 20.60 -7.89
C ASN A 279 -17.53 20.40 -9.30
N SER A 280 -18.38 20.27 -10.32
CA SER A 280 -18.00 20.02 -11.72
C SER A 280 -17.17 21.12 -12.39
N LYS A 281 -16.94 22.26 -11.70
CA LYS A 281 -16.25 23.46 -12.20
C LYS A 281 -15.22 24.02 -11.21
N SER A 282 -14.52 23.16 -10.46
CA SER A 282 -13.42 23.63 -9.61
C SER A 282 -12.14 23.75 -10.42
N HIS A 283 -11.84 24.96 -10.91
CA HIS A 283 -10.60 25.31 -11.63
C HIS A 283 -9.58 26.00 -10.72
N LEU A 284 -9.99 26.33 -9.49
CA LEU A 284 -9.25 27.14 -8.54
C LEU A 284 -8.66 26.26 -7.44
N VAL A 285 -7.42 26.55 -7.08
CA VAL A 285 -6.80 26.10 -5.84
C VAL A 285 -7.03 27.23 -4.82
N GLU A 286 -8.15 27.15 -4.11
CA GLU A 286 -8.47 28.03 -2.96
C GLU A 286 -7.86 27.45 -1.69
#